data_AF-U1Q7P3-F1
#
_entry.id   AF-U1Q7P3-F1
#
_cell.length_a   1.000
_cell.length_b   1.000
_cell.length_c   1.000
_cell.angle_alpha   90.00
_cell.angle_beta   90.00
_cell.angle_gamma   90.00
#
_symmetry.space_group_name_H-M   'P 1'
#
loop_
_entity.id
_entity.type
_entity.pdbx_description
1 polymer ?
#
loop_
_entity_poly.entity_id
_entity_poly.type
_entity_poly.pdbx_seq_one_letter_code
_entity_poly.pdbx_strand_id
1 'polypeptide(L)'
;MFGGGGMNPRKMQQMMEQMGIDVTDIDAESVTITTTDGEQLVFDAPEITRMDAQGTQTYQIVGDPETQAAAAAVEGGDADADTTGDDANDGSDAADGSDDGDDEIPDDDIRLVASQTGVSKSEAREALEAEDGEPAAAISRLE
;
A
#
# COMPACT_ATOMS: atom_id res chain seq x y z
N MET A 1 -28.57 -5.60 -40.30
CA MET A 1 -29.20 -6.34 -39.18
C MET A 1 -28.21 -7.40 -38.72
N PHE A 2 -27.41 -7.11 -37.70
CA PHE A 2 -26.64 -8.14 -37.00
C PHE A 2 -27.60 -8.81 -36.01
N GLY A 3 -27.89 -10.08 -36.26
CA GLY A 3 -28.89 -10.87 -35.56
C GLY A 3 -28.48 -11.12 -34.11
N GLY A 4 -29.24 -10.52 -33.19
CA GLY A 4 -29.22 -10.85 -31.79
C GLY A 4 -29.68 -12.30 -31.58
N GLY A 5 -28.74 -13.12 -31.14
CA GLY A 5 -28.97 -14.42 -30.55
C GLY A 5 -27.85 -14.62 -29.56
N GLY A 6 -28.04 -14.11 -28.33
CA GLY A 6 -27.05 -14.22 -27.26
C GLY A 6 -26.64 -15.68 -27.08
N MET A 7 -25.40 -15.98 -27.43
CA MET A 7 -24.86 -17.31 -27.34
C MET A 7 -24.85 -17.73 -25.86
N ASN A 8 -25.36 -18.93 -25.56
CA ASN A 8 -25.58 -19.37 -24.18
C ASN A 8 -24.25 -19.27 -23.38
N PRO A 9 -24.17 -18.49 -22.29
CA PRO A 9 -22.89 -18.13 -21.65
C PRO A 9 -22.10 -19.35 -21.16
N ARG A 10 -22.80 -20.39 -20.69
CA ARG A 10 -22.19 -21.67 -20.28
C ARG A 10 -21.53 -22.44 -21.43
N LYS A 11 -22.07 -22.30 -22.66
CA LYS A 11 -21.51 -22.93 -23.85
C LYS A 11 -20.27 -22.19 -24.35
N MET A 12 -20.20 -20.87 -24.12
CA MET A 12 -18.99 -20.09 -24.42
C MET A 12 -17.86 -20.40 -23.46
N GLN A 13 -18.12 -20.47 -22.15
CA GLN A 13 -17.11 -20.87 -21.15
C GLN A 13 -16.51 -22.25 -21.47
N GLN A 14 -17.37 -23.25 -21.70
CA GLN A 14 -16.90 -24.60 -22.07
C GLN A 14 -16.11 -24.64 -23.40
N MET A 15 -16.40 -23.72 -24.32
CA MET A 15 -15.66 -23.58 -25.57
C MET A 15 -14.32 -22.84 -25.39
N MET A 16 -14.27 -21.87 -24.47
CA MET A 16 -13.05 -21.13 -24.10
C MET A 16 -12.06 -22.05 -23.36
N GLU A 17 -12.54 -22.83 -22.39
CA GLU A 17 -11.74 -23.84 -21.68
C GLU A 17 -11.18 -24.90 -22.65
N GLN A 18 -11.97 -25.34 -23.64
CA GLN A 18 -11.49 -26.27 -24.68
C GLN A 18 -10.40 -25.66 -25.58
N MET A 19 -10.38 -24.34 -25.72
CA MET A 19 -9.33 -23.60 -26.43
C MET A 19 -8.13 -23.24 -25.53
N GLY A 20 -8.13 -23.68 -24.27
CA GLY A 20 -7.08 -23.35 -23.29
C GLY A 20 -7.08 -21.88 -22.92
N ILE A 21 -8.27 -21.27 -22.87
CA ILE A 21 -8.49 -19.92 -22.37
C ILE A 21 -9.19 -20.02 -21.02
N ASP A 22 -8.45 -19.71 -19.95
CA ASP A 22 -8.96 -19.72 -18.58
C ASP A 22 -9.18 -18.27 -18.11
N VAL A 23 -10.41 -17.95 -17.70
CA VAL A 23 -10.75 -16.63 -17.15
C VAL A 23 -10.97 -16.78 -15.65
N THR A 24 -10.35 -15.92 -14.85
CA THR A 24 -10.44 -15.94 -13.39
C THR A 24 -10.58 -14.52 -12.87
N ASP A 25 -11.60 -14.28 -12.05
CA ASP A 25 -11.73 -13.04 -11.28
C ASP A 25 -10.79 -13.09 -10.07
N ILE A 26 -10.10 -11.99 -9.82
CA ILE A 26 -9.14 -11.85 -8.73
C ILE A 26 -9.67 -10.77 -7.78
N ASP A 27 -10.01 -11.19 -6.57
CA ASP A 27 -10.30 -10.28 -5.46
C ASP A 27 -8.97 -9.73 -4.94
N ALA A 28 -8.72 -8.44 -5.13
CA ALA A 28 -7.51 -7.76 -4.69
C ALA A 28 -7.85 -6.54 -3.84
N GLU A 29 -7.05 -6.33 -2.78
CA GLU A 29 -7.19 -5.15 -1.92
C GLU A 29 -6.65 -3.89 -2.60
N SER A 30 -5.55 -4.02 -3.38
CA SER A 30 -4.95 -2.90 -4.11
C SER A 30 -4.17 -3.38 -5.34
N VAL A 31 -3.97 -2.47 -6.31
CA VAL A 31 -3.02 -2.65 -7.41
C VAL A 31 -2.16 -1.41 -7.54
N THR A 32 -0.84 -1.59 -7.63
CA THR A 32 0.10 -0.52 -7.92
C THR A 32 0.76 -0.77 -9.28
N ILE A 33 0.64 0.19 -10.19
CA ILE A 33 1.34 0.18 -11.47
C ILE A 33 2.45 1.23 -11.42
N THR A 34 3.71 0.78 -11.40
CA THR A 34 4.88 1.65 -11.57
C THR A 34 5.15 1.85 -13.05
N THR A 35 5.09 3.10 -13.50
CA THR A 35 5.40 3.49 -14.87
C THR A 35 6.91 3.57 -15.09
N THR A 36 7.34 3.62 -16.36
CA THR A 36 8.76 3.77 -16.71
C THR A 36 9.37 5.09 -16.23
N ASP A 37 8.54 6.10 -16.01
CA ASP A 37 8.94 7.43 -15.54
C ASP A 37 8.98 7.51 -14.00
N GLY A 38 8.66 6.40 -13.32
CA GLY A 38 8.66 6.28 -11.86
C GLY A 38 7.35 6.65 -11.19
N GLU A 39 6.39 7.25 -11.91
CA GLU A 39 5.06 7.53 -11.37
C GLU A 39 4.34 6.23 -11.01
N GLN A 40 3.59 6.24 -9.91
CA GLN A 40 2.80 5.11 -9.46
C GLN A 40 1.31 5.42 -9.61
N LEU A 41 0.58 4.49 -10.22
CA LEU A 41 -0.88 4.50 -10.27
C LEU A 41 -1.37 3.48 -9.23
N VAL A 42 -2.02 3.95 -8.18
CA VAL A 42 -2.52 3.11 -7.08
C VAL A 42 -4.03 3.00 -7.19
N PHE A 43 -4.53 1.78 -7.32
CA PHE A 43 -5.95 1.46 -7.36
C PHE A 43 -6.34 0.82 -6.03
N ASP A 44 -7.29 1.42 -5.31
CA ASP A 44 -7.90 0.84 -4.11
C ASP A 44 -9.10 -0.03 -4.50
N ALA A 45 -9.13 -1.27 -4.01
CA ALA A 45 -10.18 -2.26 -4.29
C ALA A 45 -10.59 -2.36 -5.78
N PRO A 46 -9.64 -2.58 -6.72
CA PRO A 46 -9.96 -2.69 -8.14
C PRO A 46 -10.68 -3.99 -8.49
N GLU A 47 -11.48 -3.94 -9.56
CA GLU A 47 -12.01 -5.16 -10.20
C GLU A 47 -10.95 -5.71 -11.17
N ILE A 48 -10.48 -6.93 -10.92
CA ILE A 48 -9.42 -7.57 -11.71
C ILE A 48 -9.92 -8.87 -12.32
N THR A 49 -9.76 -9.01 -13.63
CA THR A 49 -9.98 -10.26 -14.35
C THR A 49 -8.69 -10.69 -15.05
N ARG A 50 -8.24 -11.92 -14.79
CA ARG A 50 -7.11 -12.55 -15.47
C ARG A 50 -7.61 -13.52 -16.53
N MET A 51 -7.08 -13.40 -17.75
CA MET A 51 -7.25 -14.38 -18.84
C MET A 51 -5.90 -15.05 -19.12
N ASP A 52 -5.82 -16.37 -18.97
CA ASP A 52 -4.68 -17.17 -19.46
C ASP A 52 -5.06 -17.74 -20.82
N ALA A 53 -4.24 -17.51 -21.84
CA ALA A 53 -4.38 -18.12 -23.16
C ALA A 53 -3.04 -18.64 -23.63
N GLN A 54 -2.90 -19.97 -23.77
CA GLN A 54 -1.67 -20.61 -24.26
C GLN A 54 -0.42 -20.21 -23.43
N GLY A 55 -0.59 -19.99 -22.12
CA GLY A 55 0.48 -19.56 -21.20
C GLY A 55 0.82 -18.07 -21.26
N THR A 56 0.07 -17.26 -22.01
CA THR A 56 0.12 -15.80 -21.96
C THR A 56 -1.00 -15.30 -21.06
N GLN A 57 -0.64 -14.57 -20.00
CA GLN A 57 -1.60 -14.00 -19.06
C GLN A 57 -1.89 -12.54 -19.41
N THR A 58 -3.17 -12.22 -19.54
CA THR A 58 -3.67 -10.85 -19.72
C THR A 58 -4.47 -10.49 -18.49
N TYR A 59 -4.17 -9.34 -17.88
CA TYR A 59 -4.89 -8.81 -16.73
C TYR A 59 -5.70 -7.59 -17.18
N GLN A 60 -6.99 -7.58 -16.86
CA GLN A 60 -7.87 -6.44 -17.03
C GLN A 60 -8.14 -5.86 -15.64
N ILE A 61 -7.77 -4.60 -15.44
CA ILE A 61 -7.94 -3.86 -14.19
C ILE A 61 -8.92 -2.73 -14.47
N VAL A 62 -9.99 -2.64 -13.68
CA VAL A 62 -10.99 -1.58 -13.75
C VAL A 62 -11.10 -0.92 -12.38
N GLY A 63 -10.92 0.39 -12.35
CA GLY A 63 -10.99 1.21 -11.14
C GLY A 63 -10.52 2.64 -11.41
N ASP A 64 -10.61 3.48 -10.38
CA ASP A 64 -10.16 4.87 -10.40
C ASP A 64 -8.80 4.97 -9.67
N PRO A 65 -7.67 5.14 -10.39
CA PRO A 65 -6.37 5.19 -9.74
C PRO A 65 -6.03 6.58 -9.19
N GLU A 66 -5.32 6.61 -8.08
CA GLU A 66 -4.61 7.78 -7.56
C GLU A 66 -3.17 7.80 -8.08
N THR A 67 -2.70 8.97 -8.51
CA THR A 67 -1.31 9.15 -8.98
C THR A 67 -0.41 9.56 -7.81
N GLN A 68 0.67 8.83 -7.60
CA GLN A 68 1.73 9.17 -6.67
C GLN A 68 3.03 9.43 -7.42
N ALA A 69 3.73 10.50 -7.04
CA ALA A 69 5.04 10.81 -7.60
C ALA A 69 6.03 9.68 -7.29
N ALA A 70 7.05 9.53 -8.16
CA ALA A 70 8.12 8.57 -7.98
C ALA A 70 8.77 8.75 -6.61
N ALA A 71 8.39 7.91 -5.64
CA ALA A 71 9.14 7.78 -4.41
C ALA A 71 10.48 7.15 -4.83
N ALA A 72 11.53 7.96 -4.83
CA ALA A 72 12.89 7.48 -4.96
C ALA A 72 13.04 6.31 -3.97
N ALA A 73 13.38 5.14 -4.51
CA ALA A 73 13.48 3.90 -3.78
C ALA A 73 14.23 4.09 -2.46
N VAL A 74 13.50 4.02 -1.35
CA VAL A 74 14.10 3.65 -0.07
C VAL A 74 14.14 2.13 -0.08
N GLU A 75 15.21 1.59 -0.66
CA GLU A 75 15.59 0.20 -0.42
C GLU A 75 16.16 0.11 1.00
N GLY A 76 15.32 -0.36 1.92
CA GLY A 76 15.66 -0.81 3.26
C GLY A 76 14.39 -1.50 3.76
N GLY A 77 14.15 -2.77 3.45
CA GLY A 77 15.04 -3.87 3.80
C GLY A 77 14.66 -4.29 5.21
N ASP A 78 13.69 -5.20 5.33
CA ASP A 78 13.79 -6.24 6.34
C ASP A 78 12.97 -7.46 5.92
N ALA A 79 13.68 -8.57 5.81
CA ALA A 79 13.12 -9.90 5.73
C ALA A 79 13.29 -10.53 7.12
N ASP A 80 12.24 -11.25 7.52
CA ASP A 80 12.22 -12.22 8.62
C ASP A 80 12.14 -11.69 10.05
N ALA A 81 10.95 -11.76 10.64
CA ALA A 81 10.70 -12.79 11.66
C ALA A 81 9.19 -12.96 11.94
N ASP A 82 8.72 -14.15 11.59
CA ASP A 82 7.59 -14.85 12.19
C ASP A 82 7.49 -14.63 13.73
N THR A 83 6.35 -14.13 14.21
CA THR A 83 5.73 -14.65 15.44
C THR A 83 4.22 -14.50 15.34
N THR A 84 3.61 -15.62 14.95
CA THR A 84 2.23 -15.98 15.28
C THR A 84 1.91 -15.76 16.77
N GLY A 85 0.77 -15.15 17.08
CA GLY A 85 0.18 -15.33 18.40
C GLY A 85 -0.70 -14.21 18.94
N ASP A 86 -2.00 -14.37 18.69
CA ASP A 86 -3.07 -14.18 19.67
C ASP A 86 -3.83 -12.84 19.70
N ASP A 87 -5.11 -13.01 19.39
CA ASP A 87 -6.22 -12.09 19.46
C ASP A 87 -6.53 -11.67 20.91
N ALA A 88 -6.85 -10.38 21.06
CA ALA A 88 -7.77 -9.80 22.04
C ALA A 88 -7.44 -9.85 23.55
N ASN A 89 -7.25 -8.66 24.15
CA ASN A 89 -8.12 -8.08 25.20
C ASN A 89 -7.54 -6.74 25.68
N ASP A 90 -8.11 -5.60 25.27
CA ASP A 90 -8.93 -4.70 26.13
C ASP A 90 -8.29 -4.25 27.46
N GLY A 91 -8.09 -2.93 27.57
CA GLY A 91 -8.36 -2.22 28.82
C GLY A 91 -7.18 -1.62 29.58
N SER A 92 -7.17 -0.29 29.59
CA SER A 92 -6.78 0.61 30.69
C SER A 92 -5.30 0.76 31.09
N ASP A 93 -4.81 1.96 30.80
CA ASP A 93 -4.44 3.00 31.77
C ASP A 93 -3.40 2.69 32.87
N ALA A 94 -2.46 3.63 32.96
CA ALA A 94 -1.55 3.93 34.06
C ALA A 94 -0.23 3.14 34.19
N ALA A 95 0.82 3.85 33.76
CA ALA A 95 1.97 4.25 34.58
C ALA A 95 3.27 3.41 34.51
N ASP A 96 4.33 4.16 34.18
CA ASP A 96 5.65 4.15 34.81
C ASP A 96 6.71 3.15 34.29
N GLY A 97 7.44 3.62 33.28
CA GLY A 97 8.89 3.85 33.35
C GLY A 97 9.83 2.65 33.58
N SER A 98 10.52 2.23 32.51
CA SER A 98 11.95 1.83 32.43
C SER A 98 12.20 1.35 30.98
N ASP A 99 12.79 2.19 30.11
CA ASP A 99 14.23 2.16 29.76
C ASP A 99 14.64 0.88 29.02
N ASP A 100 14.54 0.92 27.67
CA ASP A 100 15.56 0.50 26.69
C ASP A 100 14.92 0.50 25.26
N GLY A 101 15.15 1.57 24.49
CA GLY A 101 15.66 1.41 23.13
C GLY A 101 14.77 1.58 21.90
N ASP A 102 13.48 1.90 22.03
CA ASP A 102 12.64 2.30 20.88
C ASP A 102 11.70 3.42 21.34
N ASP A 103 12.23 4.65 21.44
CA ASP A 103 11.42 5.85 21.63
C ASP A 103 10.59 6.08 20.38
N GLU A 104 9.43 5.43 20.32
CA GLU A 104 8.43 5.64 19.28
C GLU A 104 7.93 7.08 19.41
N ILE A 105 8.52 7.95 18.59
CA ILE A 105 8.19 9.38 18.56
C ILE A 105 6.71 9.54 18.20
N PRO A 106 5.91 10.26 19.01
CA PRO A 106 4.49 10.41 18.74
C PRO A 106 4.22 11.03 17.37
N ASP A 107 3.29 10.45 16.62
CA ASP A 107 2.85 10.97 15.32
C ASP A 107 2.36 12.43 15.39
N ASP A 108 1.79 12.84 16.52
CA ASP A 108 1.32 14.21 16.72
C ASP A 108 2.47 15.21 16.80
N ASP A 109 3.62 14.81 17.36
CA ASP A 109 4.83 15.64 17.40
C ASP A 109 5.46 15.74 16.01
N ILE A 110 5.51 14.64 15.25
CA ILE A 110 5.97 14.63 13.85
C ILE A 110 5.12 15.59 13.01
N ARG A 111 3.79 15.54 13.16
CA ARG A 111 2.86 16.46 12.47
C ARG A 111 3.08 17.90 12.89
N LEU A 112 3.28 18.15 14.18
CA LEU A 112 3.52 19.49 14.71
C LEU A 112 4.77 20.11 14.08
N VAL A 113 5.90 19.41 14.13
CA VAL A 113 7.17 19.88 13.55
C VAL A 113 7.02 20.12 12.04
N ALA A 114 6.50 19.15 11.29
CA ALA A 114 6.29 19.28 9.85
C ALA A 114 5.39 20.47 9.49
N SER A 115 4.35 20.74 10.30
CA SER A 115 3.44 21.87 10.06
C SER A 115 4.06 23.25 10.29
N GLN A 116 5.00 23.36 11.24
CA GLN A 116 5.65 24.63 11.59
C GLN A 116 6.80 24.97 10.65
N THR A 117 7.58 23.97 10.24
CA THR A 117 8.80 24.16 9.45
C THR A 117 8.59 23.92 7.95
N GLY A 118 7.49 23.27 7.56
CA GLY A 118 7.15 22.97 6.17
C GLY A 118 7.93 21.81 5.56
N VAL A 119 8.62 21.01 6.38
CA VAL A 119 9.37 19.81 5.94
C VAL A 119 8.47 18.58 5.82
N SER A 120 8.99 17.51 5.23
CA SER A 120 8.27 16.23 5.15
C SER A 120 8.18 15.53 6.52
N LYS A 121 7.21 14.62 6.70
CA LYS A 121 7.08 13.84 7.95
C LYS A 121 8.34 13.03 8.29
N SER A 122 9.06 12.56 7.28
CA SER A 122 10.32 11.83 7.47
C SER A 122 11.41 12.74 8.04
N GLU A 123 11.56 13.95 7.50
CA GLU A 123 12.53 14.94 8.00
C GLU A 123 12.15 15.45 9.40
N ALA A 124 10.85 15.63 9.65
CA ALA A 124 10.35 15.98 10.97
C ALA A 124 10.65 14.88 11.99
N ARG A 125 10.50 13.60 11.61
CA ARG A 125 10.86 12.45 12.45
C ARG A 125 12.36 12.42 12.74
N GLU A 126 13.21 12.57 11.73
CA GLU A 126 14.67 12.59 11.91
C GLU A 126 15.11 13.74 12.83
N ALA A 127 14.50 14.93 12.68
CA ALA A 127 14.78 16.07 13.55
C ALA A 127 14.36 15.83 15.00
N LEU A 128 13.25 15.11 15.22
CA LEU A 128 12.81 14.70 16.55
C LEU A 128 13.73 13.62 17.13
N GLU A 129 14.17 12.62 16.34
CA GLU A 129 15.12 11.58 16.78
C GLU A 129 16.46 12.20 17.20
N ALA A 130 16.91 13.25 16.51
CA ALA A 130 18.16 13.94 16.82
C ALA A 130 18.07 14.89 18.03
N GLU A 131 16.86 15.16 18.52
CA GLU A 131 16.59 16.00 19.69
C GLU A 131 15.83 15.21 20.77
N ASP A 132 16.03 13.89 20.82
CA ASP A 132 15.46 12.99 21.84
C ASP A 132 13.93 13.13 21.99
N GLY A 133 13.23 13.35 20.87
CA GLY A 133 11.78 13.52 20.80
C GLY A 133 11.27 14.91 21.16
N GLU A 134 12.12 15.92 21.39
CA GLU A 134 11.69 17.26 21.77
C GLU A 134 11.19 18.11 20.57
N PRO A 135 9.89 18.42 20.44
CA PRO A 135 9.36 19.09 19.25
C PRO A 135 9.83 20.53 19.08
N ALA A 136 10.02 21.27 20.19
CA ALA A 136 10.48 22.65 20.14
C ALA A 136 11.95 22.74 19.69
N ALA A 137 12.79 21.78 20.11
CA ALA A 137 14.18 21.70 19.69
C ALA A 137 14.28 21.29 18.22
N ALA A 138 13.48 20.32 17.79
CA ALA A 138 13.38 19.90 16.39
C ALA A 138 12.92 21.04 15.47
N ILE A 139 11.93 21.85 15.87
CA ILE A 139 11.51 23.05 15.12
C ILE A 139 12.67 24.05 15.00
N SER A 140 13.33 24.37 16.10
CA SER A 140 14.45 25.33 16.12
C SER A 140 15.63 24.90 15.26
N ARG A 141 15.79 23.59 15.04
CA ARG A 141 16.81 23.01 14.17
C ARG A 141 16.52 23.21 12.68
N LEU A 142 15.23 23.28 12.32
CA LEU A 142 14.74 23.25 10.94
C LEU A 142 14.29 24.63 10.41
N GLU A 143 14.10 25.63 11.28
CA GLU A 143 13.78 27.04 10.91
C GLU A 143 14.98 27.83 10.34
#